data_AF-R5A867-F1
#
_entry.id   AF-R5A867-F1
#
_cell.length_a   1.000
_cell.length_b   1.000
_cell.length_c   1.000
_cell.angle_alpha   90.00
_cell.angle_beta   90.00
_cell.angle_gamma   90.00
#
_symmetry.space_group_name_H-M   'P 1'
#
loop_
_entity.id
_entity.type
_entity.pdbx_description
1 polymer ?
#
loop_
_entity_poly.entity_id
_entity_poly.type
_entity_poly.pdbx_seq_one_letter_code
_entity_poly.pdbx_strand_id
1 'polypeptide(L)'
;MAAVSPGTILLFGCPLSGEVQPVSHCSDFTFSQGIVGDGVVILPTDPVLYSPADAKVDFSLKHALGLETEEGVKFLIHVGTDTNRLQGEGFQLFVQTGDPVKRGQKLLSFDPQVMKAHHCSLETPFVFCNCQTGWKLDLLKTGQVSAGEDLVRLTALS
;
A
#
# COMPACT_ATOMS: atom_id res chain seq x y z
N MET A 1 -2.93 15.13 -19.37
CA MET A 1 -3.53 14.91 -18.05
C MET A 1 -4.01 16.25 -17.56
N ALA A 2 -5.26 16.36 -17.11
CA ALA A 2 -5.74 17.61 -16.50
C ALA A 2 -4.92 17.87 -15.23
N ALA A 3 -4.50 19.12 -15.00
CA ALA A 3 -3.86 19.48 -13.74
C ALA A 3 -4.87 19.24 -12.60
N VAL A 4 -4.45 18.50 -11.57
CA VAL A 4 -5.25 18.30 -10.37
C VAL A 4 -5.52 19.67 -9.77
N SER A 5 -6.79 19.95 -9.42
CA SER A 5 -7.13 21.25 -8.86
C SER A 5 -6.55 21.37 -7.44
N PRO A 6 -5.94 22.52 -7.07
CA PRO A 6 -5.44 22.71 -5.71
C PRO A 6 -6.56 22.54 -4.69
N GLY A 7 -6.27 21.85 -3.58
CA GLY A 7 -7.26 21.50 -2.56
C GLY A 7 -8.07 20.24 -2.86
N THR A 8 -7.82 19.52 -3.96
CA THR A 8 -8.39 18.19 -4.18
C THR A 8 -7.98 17.25 -3.05
N ILE A 9 -8.95 16.54 -2.48
CA ILE A 9 -8.74 15.60 -1.38
C ILE A 9 -8.98 14.18 -1.88
N LEU A 10 -8.02 13.29 -1.61
CA LEU A 10 -8.14 11.87 -1.85
C LEU A 10 -8.04 11.11 -0.52
N LEU A 11 -8.95 10.14 -0.34
CA LEU A 11 -8.99 9.28 0.83
C LEU A 11 -8.63 7.86 0.44
N PHE A 12 -7.65 7.31 1.16
CA PHE A 12 -7.17 5.95 0.99
C PHE A 12 -7.57 5.14 2.21
N GLY A 13 -8.27 4.03 1.96
CA GLY A 13 -8.60 3.05 2.98
C GLY A 13 -7.37 2.25 3.42
N CYS A 14 -7.45 1.62 4.58
CA CYS A 14 -6.45 0.65 5.01
C CYS A 14 -6.48 -0.56 4.07
N PRO A 15 -5.39 -0.93 3.40
CA PRO A 15 -5.40 -2.05 2.45
C PRO A 15 -5.46 -3.43 3.13
N LEU A 16 -5.17 -3.49 4.43
CA LEU A 16 -5.12 -4.70 5.26
C LEU A 16 -5.67 -4.40 6.64
N SER A 17 -6.37 -5.34 7.28
CA SER A 17 -6.65 -5.22 8.71
C SER A 17 -5.38 -5.46 9.51
N GLY A 18 -5.09 -4.63 10.50
CA GLY A 18 -3.96 -4.86 11.40
C GLY A 18 -3.49 -3.63 12.16
N GLU A 19 -2.28 -3.72 12.71
CA GLU A 19 -1.65 -2.62 13.44
C GLU A 19 -0.92 -1.70 12.47
N VAL A 20 -1.33 -0.44 12.43
CA VAL A 20 -0.74 0.60 11.57
C VAL A 20 0.20 1.49 12.36
N GLN A 21 1.40 1.70 11.82
CA GLN A 21 2.41 2.61 12.34
C GLN A 21 2.95 3.50 11.21
N PRO A 22 3.56 4.67 11.54
CA PRO A 22 4.27 5.46 10.54
C PRO A 22 5.33 4.63 9.80
N VAL A 23 5.55 4.89 8.50
CA VAL A 23 6.51 4.10 7.71
C VAL A 23 7.93 4.11 8.30
N SER A 24 8.29 5.15 9.06
CA SER A 24 9.57 5.25 9.78
C SER A 24 9.81 4.13 10.81
N HIS A 25 8.76 3.40 11.21
CA HIS A 25 8.87 2.24 12.09
C HIS A 25 9.12 0.93 11.33
N CYS A 26 9.08 0.93 10.00
CA CYS A 26 9.35 -0.26 9.20
C CYS A 26 10.79 -0.76 9.43
N SER A 27 10.93 -2.08 9.56
CA SER A 27 12.23 -2.73 9.71
C SER A 27 13.14 -2.59 8.47
N ASP A 28 12.56 -2.38 7.29
CA ASP A 28 13.29 -2.17 6.05
C ASP A 28 13.76 -0.71 5.93
N PHE A 29 15.08 -0.53 5.76
CA PHE A 29 15.71 0.79 5.67
C PHE A 29 15.26 1.59 4.46
N THR A 30 14.95 0.94 3.34
CA THR A 30 14.49 1.60 2.12
C THR A 30 13.14 2.29 2.32
N PHE A 31 12.26 1.68 3.12
CA PHE A 31 10.96 2.28 3.46
C PHE A 31 11.04 3.25 4.64
N SER A 32 11.73 2.89 5.73
CA SER A 32 11.77 3.71 6.95
C SER A 32 12.48 5.06 6.78
N GLN A 33 13.39 5.17 5.82
CA GLN A 33 14.02 6.45 5.46
C GLN A 33 13.19 7.32 4.51
N GLY A 34 12.02 6.84 4.07
CA GLY A 34 11.18 7.56 3.10
C GLY A 34 11.80 7.69 1.71
N ILE A 35 12.76 6.83 1.36
CA ILE A 35 13.45 6.85 0.05
C ILE A 35 12.46 6.56 -1.08
N VAL A 36 11.54 5.62 -0.86
CA VAL A 36 10.50 5.27 -1.85
C VAL A 36 9.35 6.27 -1.83
N GLY A 37 9.02 6.80 -0.66
CA GLY A 37 7.89 7.69 -0.44
C GLY A 37 7.46 7.71 1.02
N ASP A 38 6.58 8.65 1.37
CA ASP A 38 5.97 8.74 2.70
C ASP A 38 4.75 7.79 2.80
N GLY A 39 4.37 7.41 4.01
CA GLY A 39 3.22 6.54 4.24
C GLY A 39 3.24 5.82 5.58
N VAL A 40 2.81 4.56 5.56
CA VAL A 40 2.64 3.72 6.75
C VAL A 40 3.26 2.34 6.56
N VAL A 41 3.51 1.66 7.68
CA VAL A 41 3.74 0.21 7.72
C VAL A 41 2.58 -0.44 8.48
N ILE A 42 2.12 -1.58 7.98
CA ILE A 42 1.00 -2.33 8.54
C ILE A 42 1.51 -3.70 8.96
N LEU A 43 1.24 -4.11 10.20
CA LEU A 43 1.40 -5.49 10.65
C LEU A 43 0.03 -6.17 10.50
N PRO A 44 -0.19 -6.95 9.43
CA PRO A 44 -1.50 -7.47 9.10
C PRO A 44 -1.93 -8.57 10.06
N THR A 45 -3.20 -8.55 10.44
CA THR A 45 -3.89 -9.64 11.14
C THR A 45 -4.65 -10.55 10.17
N ASP A 46 -4.96 -10.04 8.98
CA ASP A 46 -5.67 -10.75 7.92
C ASP A 46 -4.79 -10.94 6.68
N PRO A 47 -4.85 -12.11 6.02
CA PRO A 47 -3.99 -12.45 4.88
C PRO A 47 -4.48 -11.92 3.52
N VAL A 48 -5.33 -10.90 3.50
CA VAL A 48 -5.99 -10.43 2.28
C VAL A 48 -5.81 -8.92 2.10
N LEU A 49 -5.17 -8.55 1.01
CA LEU A 49 -4.92 -7.18 0.60
C LEU A 49 -6.03 -6.71 -0.34
N TYR A 50 -6.59 -5.54 -0.01
CA TYR A 50 -7.63 -4.87 -0.76
C TYR A 50 -7.14 -3.54 -1.34
N SER A 51 -7.78 -3.07 -2.40
CA SER A 51 -7.46 -1.77 -2.98
C SER A 51 -7.84 -0.65 -2.03
N PRO A 52 -6.93 0.27 -1.67
CA PRO A 52 -7.21 1.37 -0.77
C PRO A 52 -8.02 2.50 -1.44
N ALA A 53 -8.02 2.55 -2.78
CA ALA A 53 -8.70 3.55 -3.58
C ALA A 53 -9.12 2.97 -4.94
N ASP A 54 -9.88 3.76 -5.70
CA ASP A 54 -10.05 3.52 -7.13
C ASP A 54 -8.73 3.85 -7.84
N ALA A 55 -8.22 2.91 -8.63
CA ALA A 55 -6.91 3.05 -9.26
C ALA A 55 -6.77 2.12 -10.47
N LYS A 56 -5.66 2.26 -11.18
CA LYS A 56 -5.17 1.32 -12.18
C LYS A 56 -3.90 0.65 -11.66
N VAL A 57 -3.76 -0.65 -11.89
CA VAL A 57 -2.52 -1.39 -11.56
C VAL A 57 -1.45 -0.99 -12.57
N ASP A 58 -0.44 -0.24 -12.13
CA ASP A 58 0.70 0.19 -12.95
C ASP A 58 1.71 -0.94 -13.12
N PHE A 59 1.98 -1.68 -12.04
CA PHE A 59 2.71 -2.94 -12.10
C PHE A 59 2.25 -3.92 -11.02
N SER A 60 2.24 -5.20 -11.35
CA SER A 60 2.01 -6.29 -10.40
C SER A 60 3.20 -7.23 -10.32
N LEU A 61 3.81 -7.32 -9.14
CA LEU A 61 4.73 -8.39 -8.75
C LEU A 61 4.00 -9.36 -7.81
N LYS A 62 4.57 -10.52 -7.58
CA LYS A 62 3.92 -11.56 -6.76
C LYS A 62 3.62 -11.13 -5.31
N HIS A 63 4.42 -10.21 -4.75
CA HIS A 63 4.29 -9.72 -3.37
C HIS A 63 4.11 -8.19 -3.29
N ALA A 64 4.07 -7.48 -4.41
CA ALA A 64 4.01 -6.02 -4.41
C ALA A 64 3.17 -5.50 -5.57
N LEU A 65 2.40 -4.45 -5.32
CA LEU A 65 1.54 -3.80 -6.32
C LEU A 65 1.83 -2.31 -6.35
N GLY A 66 2.17 -1.80 -7.54
CA GLY A 66 2.18 -0.38 -7.84
C GLY A 66 0.87 0.02 -8.48
N LEU A 67 0.21 1.06 -7.96
CA LEU A 67 -1.07 1.54 -8.42
C LEU A 67 -1.04 3.05 -8.66
N GLU A 68 -1.89 3.50 -9.58
CA GLU A 68 -2.04 4.91 -9.94
C GLU A 68 -3.52 5.31 -9.98
N THR A 69 -3.88 6.37 -9.27
CA THR A 69 -5.23 6.97 -9.30
C THR A 69 -5.43 7.78 -10.59
N GLU A 70 -6.68 8.13 -10.91
CA GLU A 70 -6.98 9.00 -12.07
C GLU A 70 -6.38 10.41 -11.91
N GLU A 71 -6.22 10.86 -10.66
CA GLU A 71 -5.55 12.10 -10.27
C GLU A 71 -4.02 12.02 -10.35
N GLY A 72 -3.45 10.87 -10.72
CA GLY A 72 -2.01 10.70 -10.89
C GLY A 72 -1.23 10.48 -9.60
N VAL A 73 -1.89 10.20 -8.47
CA VAL A 73 -1.20 9.70 -7.27
C VAL A 73 -0.71 8.28 -7.53
N LYS A 74 0.60 8.07 -7.40
CA LYS A 74 1.25 6.76 -7.49
C LYS A 74 1.57 6.24 -6.10
N PHE A 75 1.15 5.01 -5.81
CA PHE A 75 1.38 4.39 -4.52
C PHE A 75 1.77 2.92 -4.68
N LEU A 76 2.47 2.41 -3.67
CA LEU A 76 3.00 1.06 -3.61
C LEU A 76 2.52 0.39 -2.32
N ILE A 77 2.05 -0.86 -2.46
CA ILE A 77 1.80 -1.74 -1.33
C ILE A 77 2.70 -2.96 -1.48
N HIS A 78 3.60 -3.18 -0.51
CA HIS A 78 4.61 -4.24 -0.54
C HIS A 78 4.37 -5.23 0.59
N VAL A 79 3.87 -6.43 0.29
CA VAL A 79 3.50 -7.43 1.30
C VAL A 79 4.72 -8.17 1.82
N GLY A 80 4.98 -7.94 3.11
CA GLY A 80 6.12 -8.52 3.83
C GLY A 80 7.46 -7.95 3.38
N THR A 81 8.45 -7.99 4.26
CA THR A 81 9.86 -7.73 3.87
C THR A 81 10.53 -9.06 3.56
N ASP A 82 11.57 -9.03 2.72
CA ASP A 82 12.35 -10.21 2.34
C ASP A 82 11.59 -11.32 1.56
N THR A 83 10.40 -11.01 1.03
CA THR A 83 9.49 -11.97 0.36
C THR A 83 9.85 -12.28 -1.09
N ASN A 84 10.77 -11.52 -1.68
CA ASN A 84 11.36 -11.80 -3.00
C ASN A 84 11.95 -13.22 -3.11
N ARG A 85 12.53 -13.74 -2.03
CA ARG A 85 13.12 -15.09 -1.95
C ARG A 85 12.09 -16.22 -2.11
N LEU A 86 10.82 -15.95 -1.85
CA LEU A 86 9.74 -16.94 -1.94
C LEU A 86 9.36 -17.27 -3.38
N GLN A 87 9.83 -16.47 -4.36
CA GLN A 87 9.53 -16.64 -5.77
C GLN A 87 8.03 -16.80 -6.07
N GLY A 88 7.15 -16.29 -5.20
CA GLY A 88 5.70 -16.38 -5.30
C GLY A 88 5.01 -17.46 -4.49
N GLU A 89 5.75 -18.32 -3.79
CA GLU A 89 5.16 -19.29 -2.90
C GLU A 89 4.38 -18.58 -1.79
N GLY A 90 3.16 -19.05 -1.52
CA GLY A 90 2.28 -18.44 -0.54
C GLY A 90 1.63 -17.14 -1.00
N PHE A 91 1.67 -16.76 -2.28
CA PHE A 91 0.95 -15.59 -2.81
C PHE A 91 -0.03 -15.97 -3.91
N GLN A 92 -1.21 -15.34 -3.88
CA GLN A 92 -2.20 -15.41 -4.94
C GLN A 92 -2.61 -13.99 -5.34
N LEU A 93 -2.37 -13.64 -6.60
CA LEU A 93 -2.82 -12.38 -7.20
C LEU A 93 -4.23 -12.55 -7.80
N PHE A 94 -5.07 -11.53 -7.63
CA PHE A 94 -6.41 -11.44 -8.22
C PHE A 94 -6.52 -10.37 -9.30
N VAL A 95 -5.41 -9.68 -9.60
CA VAL A 95 -5.30 -8.61 -10.58
C VAL A 95 -3.98 -8.74 -11.34
N GLN A 96 -3.91 -8.10 -12.51
CA GLN A 96 -2.71 -8.01 -13.34
C GLN A 96 -2.43 -6.56 -13.73
N THR A 97 -1.18 -6.30 -14.17
CA THR A 97 -0.80 -5.00 -14.72
C THR A 97 -1.79 -4.53 -15.79
N GLY A 98 -2.25 -3.29 -15.66
CA GLY A 98 -3.19 -2.65 -16.56
C GLY A 98 -4.65 -2.70 -16.11
N ASP A 99 -5.00 -3.58 -15.14
CA ASP A 99 -6.37 -3.70 -14.66
C ASP A 99 -6.83 -2.43 -13.93
N PRO A 100 -8.08 -1.97 -14.15
CA PRO A 100 -8.73 -1.03 -13.25
C PRO A 100 -9.20 -1.76 -11.99
N VAL A 101 -9.07 -1.11 -10.84
CA VAL A 101 -9.51 -1.63 -9.54
C VAL A 101 -10.35 -0.60 -8.81
N LYS A 102 -11.30 -1.09 -8.02
CA LYS A 102 -12.14 -0.25 -7.15
C LYS A 102 -11.75 -0.37 -5.69
N ARG A 103 -11.97 0.69 -4.91
CA ARG A 103 -11.75 0.66 -3.46
C ARG A 103 -12.47 -0.54 -2.84
N GLY A 104 -11.76 -1.29 -1.99
CA GLY A 104 -12.27 -2.50 -1.36
C GLY A 104 -12.23 -3.76 -2.24
N GLN A 105 -11.78 -3.67 -3.50
CA GLN A 105 -11.57 -4.84 -4.34
C GLN A 105 -10.39 -5.67 -3.83
N LYS A 106 -10.56 -6.99 -3.78
CA LYS A 106 -9.48 -7.93 -3.43
C LYS A 106 -8.39 -7.89 -4.51
N LEU A 107 -7.13 -7.71 -4.10
CA LEU A 107 -5.99 -7.61 -5.01
C LEU A 107 -5.02 -8.78 -4.87
N LEU A 108 -4.72 -9.17 -3.64
CA LEU A 108 -3.75 -10.21 -3.33
C LEU A 108 -4.15 -10.93 -2.04
N SER A 109 -3.91 -12.23 -1.96
CA SER A 109 -3.89 -12.95 -0.68
C SER A 109 -2.55 -13.65 -0.51
N PHE A 110 -2.12 -13.78 0.74
CA PHE A 110 -0.86 -14.43 1.09
C PHE A 110 -1.04 -15.49 2.17
N ASP A 111 -0.08 -16.38 2.37
CA ASP A 111 -0.09 -17.40 3.41
C ASP A 111 0.90 -17.03 4.54
N PRO A 112 0.41 -16.58 5.70
CA PRO A 112 1.26 -16.24 6.84
C PRO A 112 2.12 -17.43 7.33
N GLN A 113 1.68 -18.67 7.14
CA GLN A 113 2.45 -19.85 7.55
C GLN A 113 3.67 -20.05 6.66
N VAL A 114 3.53 -19.85 5.34
CA VAL A 114 4.67 -19.87 4.40
C VAL A 114 5.65 -18.77 4.77
N MET A 115 5.16 -17.54 4.97
CA MET A 115 6.00 -16.39 5.34
C MET A 115 6.80 -16.68 6.61
N LYS A 116 6.14 -17.23 7.64
CA LYS A 116 6.76 -17.62 8.91
C LYS A 116 7.78 -18.74 8.74
N ALA A 117 7.47 -19.78 7.97
CA ALA A 117 8.39 -20.90 7.72
C ALA A 117 9.70 -20.43 7.07
N HIS A 118 9.61 -19.41 6.21
CA HIS A 118 10.75 -18.83 5.51
C HIS A 118 11.37 -17.61 6.21
N HIS A 119 10.93 -17.31 7.44
CA HIS A 119 11.45 -16.21 8.26
C HIS A 119 11.30 -14.83 7.60
N CYS A 120 10.25 -14.65 6.78
CA CYS A 120 9.86 -13.37 6.21
C CYS A 120 9.01 -12.58 7.22
N SER A 121 9.16 -11.25 7.24
CA SER A 121 8.28 -10.39 8.01
C SER A 121 6.93 -10.25 7.31
N LEU A 122 5.87 -10.00 8.10
CA LEU A 122 4.56 -9.61 7.57
C LEU A 122 4.38 -8.09 7.47
N GLU A 123 5.35 -7.31 7.96
CA GLU A 123 5.34 -5.85 7.79
C GLU A 123 5.09 -5.49 6.34
N THR A 124 4.01 -4.77 6.11
CA THR A 124 3.54 -4.41 4.77
C THR A 124 3.55 -2.90 4.62
N PRO A 125 4.61 -2.33 4.03
CA PRO A 125 4.65 -0.91 3.69
C PRO A 125 3.54 -0.55 2.70
N PHE A 126 2.85 0.56 2.99
CA PHE A 126 1.94 1.25 2.10
C PHE A 126 2.39 2.70 1.95
N VAL A 127 2.99 3.03 0.80
CA VAL A 127 3.71 4.28 0.58
C VAL A 127 3.27 5.00 -0.70
N PHE A 128 3.44 6.31 -0.71
CA PHE A 128 3.05 7.19 -1.80
C PHE A 128 4.30 7.75 -2.49
N CYS A 129 4.56 7.27 -3.71
CA CYS A 129 5.83 7.45 -4.41
C CYS A 129 6.04 8.87 -4.95
N ASN A 130 4.96 9.64 -5.12
CA ASN A 130 5.00 11.00 -5.66
C ASN A 130 4.33 12.02 -4.74
N CYS A 131 4.27 11.77 -3.43
CA CYS A 131 3.72 12.75 -2.49
C CYS A 131 4.55 14.05 -2.49
N GLN A 132 5.88 13.94 -2.54
CA GLN A 132 6.81 15.09 -2.51
C GLN A 132 6.67 16.05 -3.70
N THR A 133 5.97 15.65 -4.77
CA THR A 133 5.85 16.45 -6.00
C THR A 133 4.53 17.22 -6.13
N GLY A 134 3.71 17.30 -5.06
CA GLY A 134 2.48 18.11 -5.10
C GLY A 134 1.35 17.67 -4.16
N TRP A 135 1.58 16.69 -3.29
CA TRP A 135 0.57 16.18 -2.37
C TRP A 135 1.04 16.23 -0.92
N LYS A 136 0.18 16.75 -0.05
CA LYS A 136 0.37 16.66 1.40
C LYS A 136 -0.26 15.38 1.91
N LEU A 137 0.52 14.56 2.60
CA LEU A 137 0.05 13.36 3.28
C LEU A 137 -0.34 13.68 4.73
N ASP A 138 -1.57 13.34 5.11
CA ASP A 138 -2.02 13.33 6.49
C ASP A 138 -2.41 11.90 6.88
N LEU A 139 -1.77 11.37 7.93
CA LEU A 139 -2.16 10.11 8.54
C LEU A 139 -3.36 10.33 9.48
N LEU A 140 -4.48 9.65 9.19
CA LEU A 140 -5.73 9.83 9.92
C LEU A 140 -5.83 8.95 11.17
N LYS A 141 -5.20 7.76 11.14
CA LYS A 141 -5.26 6.77 12.23
C LYS A 141 -3.95 5.99 12.36
N THR A 142 -3.67 5.53 13.58
CA THR A 142 -2.61 4.56 13.94
C THR A 142 -3.18 3.54 14.92
N GLY A 143 -2.44 2.45 15.17
CA GLY A 143 -2.90 1.34 16.00
C GLY A 143 -3.77 0.38 15.19
N GLN A 144 -4.77 -0.24 15.83
CA GLN A 144 -5.60 -1.24 15.17
C GLN A 144 -6.60 -0.60 14.20
N VAL A 145 -6.51 -0.96 12.91
CA VAL A 145 -7.37 -0.43 11.84
C VAL A 145 -7.85 -1.60 10.97
N SER A 146 -9.15 -1.62 10.64
CA SER A 146 -9.74 -2.64 9.77
C SER A 146 -9.52 -2.31 8.29
N ALA A 147 -9.43 -3.33 7.44
CA ALA A 147 -9.40 -3.12 5.99
C ALA A 147 -10.58 -2.26 5.51
N GLY A 148 -10.29 -1.30 4.64
CA GLY A 148 -11.28 -0.38 4.06
C GLY A 148 -11.59 0.86 4.89
N GLU A 149 -11.21 0.94 6.16
CA GLU A 149 -11.35 2.18 6.96
C GLU A 149 -10.43 3.29 6.43
N ASP A 150 -10.89 4.54 6.41
CA ASP A 150 -10.06 5.68 5.99
C ASP A 150 -8.81 5.78 6.85
N LEU A 151 -7.65 5.75 6.20
CA LEU A 151 -6.34 5.70 6.86
C LEU A 151 -5.46 6.89 6.47
N VAL A 152 -5.38 7.20 5.18
CA VAL A 152 -4.52 8.29 4.68
C VAL A 152 -5.36 9.27 3.88
N ARG A 153 -5.11 10.55 4.13
CA ARG A 153 -5.65 11.66 3.33
C ARG A 153 -4.51 12.31 2.57
N LEU A 154 -4.66 12.43 1.25
CA LEU A 154 -3.81 13.28 0.43
C LEU A 154 -4.54 14.56 0.05
N THR A 155 -3.86 15.70 0.13
CA THR A 155 -4.37 17.00 -0.31
C THR A 155 -3.45 17.59 -1.38
N ALA A 156 -4.00 17.93 -2.54
CA ALA A 156 -3.25 18.57 -3.62
C ALA A 156 -2.81 19.99 -3.20
N LEU A 157 -1.52 20.29 -3.34
CA LEU A 157 -0.90 21.54 -2.88
C LEU A 157 -0.93 22.68 -3.91
N SER A 158 -1.05 22.37 -5.19
CA SER A 158 -0.97 23.34 -6.30
C SER A 158 -1.72 22.87 -7.53
#